data_AF-A0A447N962-F1
#
_entry.id   AF-A0A447N962-F1
#
_cell.length_a   1.000
_cell.length_b   1.000
_cell.length_c   1.000
_cell.angle_alpha   90.00
_cell.angle_beta   90.00
_cell.angle_gamma   90.00
#
_symmetry.space_group_name_H-M   'P 1'
#
loop_
_entity.id
_entity.type
_entity.pdbx_description
1 polymer ?
#
loop_
_entity_poly.entity_id
_entity_poly.type
_entity_poly.pdbx_seq_one_letter_code
_entity_poly.pdbx_strand_id
1 'polypeptide(L)'
;MGLIGLSVIILATALTGVTDEHAIGKAFTESLPFTALLTVFFSIVAVIIDQHLFAPIIQFVLQASEHAQLTLFYLFNGLLSSISDNVFVGTIYINEAKAAMENGAISLKQFELLAVAINTGTNLPSVATPNGQAAFLFLLTSALAPLIRLSYGRMVWMALPYTIVLTLIGLLCVEFTLAPATEWMTQAGWLATLS
;
A
#
# COMPACT_ATOMS: atom_id res chain seq x y z
N MET A 1 -16.16 -0.97 5.93
CA MET A 1 -15.21 -2.11 6.00
C MET A 1 -15.87 -3.43 6.38
N GLY A 2 -16.58 -3.52 7.52
CA GLY A 2 -17.25 -4.77 7.94
C GLY A 2 -18.27 -5.35 6.94
N LEU A 3 -19.09 -4.51 6.32
CA LEU A 3 -20.06 -4.95 5.30
C LEU A 3 -19.39 -5.55 4.06
N ILE A 4 -18.28 -4.97 3.59
CA ILE A 4 -17.58 -5.45 2.38
C ILE A 4 -16.95 -6.82 2.64
N GLY A 5 -16.26 -6.97 3.78
CA GLY A 5 -15.69 -8.25 4.19
C GLY A 5 -16.78 -9.31 4.34
N LEU A 6 -17.87 -8.99 5.03
CA LEU A 6 -19.02 -9.88 5.21
C LEU A 6 -19.65 -10.27 3.86
N SER A 7 -19.85 -9.33 2.95
CA SER A 7 -20.42 -9.58 1.62
C SER A 7 -19.54 -10.50 0.77
N VAL A 8 -18.22 -10.29 0.74
CA VAL A 8 -17.30 -11.14 -0.02
C VAL A 8 -17.36 -12.58 0.47
N ILE A 9 -17.41 -12.79 1.79
CA ILE A 9 -17.41 -14.12 2.37
C ILE A 9 -18.76 -14.81 2.17
N ILE A 10 -19.88 -14.09 2.30
CA ILE A 10 -21.22 -14.61 1.99
C ILE A 10 -21.27 -15.05 0.53
N LEU A 11 -20.74 -14.23 -0.39
CA LEU A 11 -20.76 -14.54 -1.82
C LEU A 11 -19.89 -15.75 -2.16
N ALA A 12 -18.66 -15.81 -1.63
CA ALA A 12 -17.75 -16.94 -1.84
C ALA A 12 -18.33 -18.24 -1.27
N THR A 13 -18.93 -18.19 -0.08
CA THR A 13 -19.60 -19.32 0.56
C THR A 13 -20.80 -19.81 -0.25
N ALA A 14 -21.64 -18.90 -0.74
CA ALA A 14 -22.78 -19.24 -1.58
C ALA A 14 -22.35 -19.91 -2.90
N LEU A 15 -21.23 -19.47 -3.50
CA LEU A 15 -20.66 -20.06 -4.71
C LEU A 15 -20.09 -21.48 -4.50
N THR A 16 -19.83 -21.89 -3.25
CA THR A 16 -19.48 -23.29 -2.91
C THR A 16 -20.71 -24.19 -2.71
N GLY A 17 -21.93 -23.66 -2.89
CA GLY A 17 -23.19 -24.40 -2.76
C GLY A 17 -23.78 -24.41 -1.35
N VAL A 18 -23.18 -23.67 -0.40
CA VAL A 18 -23.70 -23.52 0.96
C VAL A 18 -24.62 -22.29 1.01
N THR A 19 -25.93 -22.52 0.93
CA THR A 19 -26.96 -21.46 0.96
C THR A 19 -27.91 -21.55 2.15
N ASP A 20 -27.72 -22.53 3.04
CA ASP A 20 -28.50 -22.69 4.26
C ASP A 20 -27.97 -21.74 5.35
N GLU A 21 -28.84 -20.89 5.87
CA GLU A 21 -28.55 -19.88 6.89
C GLU A 21 -27.91 -20.49 8.15
N HIS A 22 -28.32 -21.69 8.56
CA HIS A 22 -27.74 -22.37 9.72
C HIS A 22 -26.38 -23.03 9.43
N ALA A 23 -26.07 -23.31 8.17
CA ALA A 23 -24.80 -23.93 7.75
C ALA A 23 -23.75 -22.90 7.31
N ILE A 24 -24.18 -21.69 6.92
CA ILE A 24 -23.33 -20.56 6.56
C ILE A 24 -22.33 -20.23 7.68
N GLY A 25 -22.75 -20.31 8.95
CA GLY A 25 -21.89 -20.18 10.13
C GLY A 25 -20.66 -21.11 10.12
N LYS A 26 -20.83 -22.34 9.63
CA LYS A 26 -19.75 -23.33 9.55
C LYS A 26 -18.82 -23.06 8.38
N ALA A 27 -19.35 -22.64 7.24
CA ALA A 27 -18.56 -22.22 6.09
C ALA A 27 -17.74 -20.95 6.36
N PHE A 28 -18.22 -20.06 7.24
CA PHE A 28 -17.43 -18.92 7.72
C PHE A 28 -16.16 -19.33 8.48
N THR A 29 -16.09 -20.53 9.04
CA THR A 29 -14.98 -20.97 9.91
C THR A 29 -13.63 -21.00 9.19
N GLU A 30 -13.62 -21.36 7.90
CA GLU A 30 -12.39 -21.34 7.10
C GLU A 30 -11.95 -19.92 6.74
N SER A 31 -12.89 -19.00 6.53
CA SER A 31 -12.62 -17.59 6.20
C SER A 31 -12.40 -16.68 7.43
N LEU A 32 -12.87 -17.11 8.61
CA LEU A 32 -12.85 -16.37 9.87
C LEU A 32 -11.45 -15.85 10.25
N PRO A 33 -10.36 -16.64 10.11
CA PRO A 33 -9.01 -16.15 10.34
C PRO A 33 -8.62 -14.97 9.45
N PHE A 34 -9.01 -15.00 8.17
CA PHE A 34 -8.74 -13.91 7.23
C PHE A 34 -9.57 -12.67 7.54
N THR A 35 -10.85 -12.85 7.91
CA THR A 35 -11.73 -11.75 8.33
C THR A 35 -11.28 -11.08 9.62
N ALA A 36 -10.88 -11.88 10.61
CA ALA A 36 -10.35 -11.40 11.87
C ALA A 36 -9.04 -10.63 11.63
N LEU A 37 -8.15 -11.14 10.78
CA LEU A 37 -6.92 -10.46 10.39
C LEU A 37 -7.21 -9.09 9.75
N LEU A 38 -8.13 -9.01 8.78
CA LEU A 38 -8.53 -7.73 8.17
C LEU A 38 -9.16 -6.76 9.18
N THR A 39 -9.97 -7.27 10.10
CA THR A 39 -10.61 -6.43 11.13
C THR A 39 -9.56 -5.86 12.09
N VAL A 40 -8.62 -6.70 12.56
CA VAL A 40 -7.50 -6.27 13.41
C VAL A 40 -6.62 -5.28 12.65
N PHE A 41 -6.32 -5.57 11.39
CA PHE A 41 -5.54 -4.70 10.52
C PHE A 41 -6.16 -3.31 10.40
N PHE A 42 -7.44 -3.19 10.01
CA PHE A 42 -8.09 -1.89 9.89
C PHE A 42 -8.28 -1.18 11.24
N SER A 43 -8.43 -1.92 12.34
CA SER A 43 -8.48 -1.33 13.68
C SER A 43 -7.13 -0.70 14.05
N ILE A 44 -6.02 -1.38 13.76
CA ILE A 44 -4.67 -0.84 13.98
C ILE A 44 -4.41 0.37 13.09
N VAL A 45 -4.80 0.34 11.81
CA VAL A 45 -4.73 1.51 10.90
C VAL A 45 -5.47 2.70 11.50
N ALA A 46 -6.71 2.50 11.94
CA ALA A 46 -7.53 3.56 12.50
C ALA A 46 -6.89 4.17 13.75
N VAL A 47 -6.38 3.34 14.67
CA VAL A 47 -5.68 3.83 15.88
C VAL A 47 -4.42 4.61 15.51
N ILE A 48 -3.64 4.16 14.54
CA ILE A 48 -2.42 4.86 14.14
C ILE A 48 -2.70 6.23 13.51
N ILE A 49 -3.77 6.31 12.70
CA ILE A 49 -4.25 7.58 12.14
C ILE A 49 -4.73 8.51 13.26
N ASP A 50 -5.56 8.00 14.18
CA ASP A 50 -6.12 8.77 15.30
C ASP A 50 -5.05 9.27 16.28
N GLN A 51 -3.98 8.48 16.48
CA GLN A 51 -2.84 8.88 17.30
C GLN A 51 -1.82 9.74 16.55
N HIS A 52 -2.06 10.07 15.28
CA HIS A 52 -1.18 10.90 14.44
C HIS A 52 0.28 10.43 14.43
N LEU A 53 0.51 9.12 14.52
CA LEU A 53 1.85 8.57 14.77
C LEU A 53 2.85 8.90 13.64
N PHE A 54 2.34 9.06 12.42
CA PHE A 54 3.12 9.41 11.23
C PHE A 54 3.12 10.91 10.90
N ALA A 55 2.30 11.73 11.59
CA ALA A 55 2.19 13.15 11.31
C ALA A 55 3.53 13.91 11.40
N PRO A 56 4.45 13.63 12.36
CA PRO A 56 5.73 14.32 12.42
C PRO A 56 6.61 14.06 11.19
N ILE A 57 6.58 12.82 10.67
CA ILE A 57 7.34 12.44 9.47
C ILE A 57 6.76 13.15 8.25
N ILE A 58 5.43 13.18 8.13
CA ILE A 58 4.75 13.77 7.00
C ILE A 58 4.93 15.29 6.99
N GLN A 59 4.80 15.95 8.14
CA GLN A 59 5.09 17.38 8.27
C GLN A 59 6.54 17.72 7.92
N PHE A 60 7.49 16.89 8.37
CA PHE A 60 8.89 17.04 7.98
C PHE A 60 9.08 16.97 6.47
N VAL A 61 8.41 16.02 5.80
CA VAL A 61 8.48 15.91 4.34
C VAL A 61 7.79 17.09 3.65
N LEU A 62 6.61 17.51 4.12
CA LEU A 62 5.86 18.64 3.55
C LEU A 62 6.58 19.99 3.70
N GLN A 63 7.50 20.12 4.65
CA GLN A 63 8.36 21.31 4.79
C GLN A 63 9.50 21.35 3.75
N ALA A 64 9.79 20.25 3.07
CA ALA A 64 10.78 20.21 2.00
C ALA A 64 10.24 20.89 0.73
N SER A 65 11.14 21.21 -0.21
CA SER A 65 10.74 21.74 -1.53
C SER A 65 9.87 20.73 -2.29
N GLU A 66 9.00 21.20 -3.19
CA GLU A 66 8.06 20.32 -3.93
C GLU A 66 8.75 19.15 -4.66
N HIS A 67 9.94 19.39 -5.21
CA HIS A 67 10.76 18.35 -5.84
C HIS A 67 11.27 17.33 -4.82
N ALA A 68 11.78 17.80 -3.67
CA ALA A 68 12.23 16.92 -2.60
C ALA A 68 11.08 16.16 -1.95
N GLN A 69 9.88 16.73 -1.87
CA GLN A 69 8.69 16.06 -1.35
C GLN A 69 8.43 14.74 -2.08
N LEU A 70 8.40 14.75 -3.43
CA LEU A 70 8.13 13.55 -4.23
C LEU A 70 9.13 12.42 -3.92
N THR A 71 10.43 12.75 -3.95
CA THR A 71 11.50 11.80 -3.63
C THR A 71 11.41 11.30 -2.18
N LEU A 72 11.19 12.19 -1.21
CA LEU A 72 11.12 11.83 0.21
C LEU A 72 9.87 10.97 0.49
N PHE A 73 8.72 11.33 -0.06
CA PHE A 73 7.51 10.51 0.04
C PHE A 73 7.77 9.13 -0.56
N TYR A 74 8.36 9.03 -1.76
CA TYR A 74 8.69 7.74 -2.38
C TYR A 74 9.58 6.87 -1.48
N LEU A 75 10.69 7.43 -0.96
CA LEU A 75 11.66 6.69 -0.17
C LEU A 75 11.15 6.30 1.22
N PHE A 76 10.51 7.23 1.94
CA PHE A 76 9.95 6.92 3.27
C PHE A 76 8.80 5.91 3.18
N ASN A 77 7.92 6.05 2.18
CA ASN A 77 6.87 5.06 1.95
C ASN A 77 7.48 3.69 1.63
N GLY A 78 8.51 3.64 0.78
CA GLY A 78 9.22 2.39 0.47
C GLY A 78 9.84 1.72 1.67
N LEU A 79 10.53 2.49 2.50
CA LEU A 79 11.17 1.98 3.71
C LEU A 79 10.12 1.47 4.70
N LEU A 80 9.09 2.26 5.01
CA LEU A 80 8.05 1.87 5.96
C LEU A 80 7.20 0.71 5.44
N SER A 81 6.90 0.70 4.14
CA SER A 81 6.17 -0.38 3.50
C SER A 81 7.00 -1.65 3.36
N SER A 82 8.34 -1.58 3.44
CA SER A 82 9.17 -2.78 3.46
C SER A 82 9.12 -3.52 4.79
N ILE A 83 8.81 -2.83 5.89
CA ILE A 83 8.70 -3.41 7.23
C ILE A 83 7.25 -3.66 7.65
N SER A 84 6.30 -2.97 7.01
CA SER A 84 4.85 -3.04 7.22
C SER A 84 4.14 -3.56 5.96
N ASP A 85 2.83 -3.41 5.88
CA ASP A 85 2.01 -3.74 4.70
C ASP A 85 1.90 -2.53 3.74
N ASN A 86 1.87 -2.79 2.43
CA ASN A 86 1.81 -1.75 1.41
C ASN A 86 0.47 -0.98 1.38
N VAL A 87 -0.65 -1.66 1.62
CA VAL A 87 -1.98 -1.05 1.75
C VAL A 87 -2.04 -0.22 3.02
N PHE A 88 -1.44 -0.70 4.11
CA PHE A 88 -1.37 0.02 5.39
C PHE A 88 -0.71 1.39 5.23
N VAL A 89 0.55 1.39 4.76
CA VAL A 89 1.35 2.62 4.64
C VAL A 89 0.72 3.55 3.61
N GLY A 90 0.28 3.01 2.46
CA GLY A 90 -0.32 3.81 1.40
C GLY A 90 -1.59 4.53 1.85
N THR A 91 -2.44 3.88 2.63
CA THR A 91 -3.69 4.48 3.12
C THR A 91 -3.42 5.67 4.05
N ILE A 92 -2.45 5.53 4.96
CA ILE A 92 -2.09 6.60 5.91
C ILE A 92 -1.55 7.81 5.14
N TYR A 93 -0.56 7.59 4.28
CA TYR A 93 0.11 8.65 3.56
C TYR A 93 -0.81 9.37 2.57
N ILE A 94 -1.71 8.65 1.87
CA ILE A 94 -2.70 9.27 0.99
C ILE A 94 -3.69 10.12 1.78
N ASN A 95 -4.20 9.63 2.93
CA ASN A 95 -5.15 10.39 3.75
C ASN A 95 -4.52 11.69 4.30
N GLU A 96 -3.27 11.63 4.70
CA GLU A 96 -2.53 12.79 5.20
C GLU A 96 -2.20 13.79 4.09
N ALA A 97 -1.78 13.31 2.90
CA ALA A 97 -1.60 14.17 1.73
C ALA A 97 -2.93 14.84 1.32
N LYS A 98 -4.04 14.11 1.39
CA LYS A 98 -5.39 14.63 1.14
C LYS A 98 -5.77 15.69 2.17
N ALA A 99 -5.52 15.46 3.46
CA ALA A 99 -5.77 16.44 4.51
C ALA A 99 -4.90 17.71 4.31
N ALA A 100 -3.63 17.54 3.92
CA ALA A 100 -2.75 18.67 3.59
C ALA A 100 -3.29 19.49 2.40
N MET A 101 -3.83 18.84 1.38
CA MET A 101 -4.47 19.49 0.25
C MET A 101 -5.74 20.24 0.67
N GLU A 102 -6.62 19.60 1.44
CA GLU A 102 -7.87 20.20 1.93
C GLU A 102 -7.62 21.42 2.83
N ASN A 103 -6.52 21.40 3.60
CA ASN A 103 -6.09 22.52 4.43
C ASN A 103 -5.31 23.61 3.65
N GLY A 104 -5.12 23.44 2.34
CA GLY A 104 -4.44 24.40 1.47
C GLY A 104 -2.91 24.40 1.59
N ALA A 105 -2.31 23.41 2.24
CA ALA A 105 -0.85 23.28 2.35
C ALA A 105 -0.19 22.81 1.04
N ILE A 106 -0.93 22.05 0.22
CA ILE A 106 -0.49 21.61 -1.12
C ILE A 106 -1.61 21.80 -2.15
N SER A 107 -1.24 21.97 -3.43
CA SER A 107 -2.20 22.06 -4.53
C SER A 107 -2.76 20.69 -4.93
N LEU A 108 -3.89 20.66 -5.65
CA LEU A 108 -4.45 19.42 -6.21
C LEU A 108 -3.43 18.72 -7.14
N LYS A 109 -2.75 19.46 -8.02
CA LYS A 109 -1.71 18.92 -8.91
C LYS A 109 -0.58 18.26 -8.10
N GLN A 110 -0.16 18.90 -7.00
CA GLN A 110 0.86 18.33 -6.12
C GLN A 110 0.34 17.07 -5.42
N PHE A 111 -0.89 17.07 -4.92
CA PHE A 111 -1.52 15.90 -4.32
C PHE A 111 -1.57 14.71 -5.29
N GLU A 112 -1.92 14.91 -6.57
CA GLU A 112 -1.96 13.84 -7.57
C GLU A 112 -0.58 13.23 -7.82
N LEU A 113 0.46 14.07 -7.96
CA LEU A 113 1.84 13.60 -8.11
C LEU A 113 2.32 12.84 -6.87
N LEU A 114 2.02 13.37 -5.68
CA LEU A 114 2.31 12.71 -4.41
C LEU A 114 1.56 11.38 -4.28
N ALA A 115 0.30 11.28 -4.71
CA ALA A 115 -0.47 10.05 -4.67
C ALA A 115 0.17 8.95 -5.54
N VAL A 116 0.66 9.30 -6.73
CA VAL A 116 1.41 8.37 -7.59
C VAL A 116 2.75 7.99 -6.95
N ALA A 117 3.49 8.95 -6.40
CA ALA A 117 4.76 8.69 -5.72
C ALA A 117 4.58 7.79 -4.47
N ILE A 118 3.51 8.00 -3.69
CA ILE A 118 3.14 7.16 -2.54
C ILE A 118 2.79 5.75 -3.03
N ASN A 119 1.91 5.60 -4.01
CA ASN A 119 1.49 4.29 -4.52
C ASN A 119 2.69 3.50 -5.08
N THR A 120 3.52 4.17 -5.89
CA THR A 120 4.72 3.56 -6.47
C THR A 120 5.74 3.24 -5.37
N GLY A 121 5.89 4.14 -4.40
CA GLY A 121 6.77 3.99 -3.24
C GLY A 121 6.34 2.89 -2.29
N THR A 122 5.05 2.57 -2.14
CA THR A 122 4.62 1.44 -1.31
C THR A 122 4.63 0.11 -2.06
N ASN A 123 4.74 0.08 -3.39
CA ASN A 123 4.70 -1.16 -4.16
C ASN A 123 6.05 -1.62 -4.72
N LEU A 124 6.95 -0.71 -5.11
CA LEU A 124 8.25 -1.08 -5.69
C LEU A 124 9.30 -1.48 -4.62
N PRO A 125 9.64 -0.61 -3.65
CA PRO A 125 10.66 -0.90 -2.64
C PRO A 125 10.20 -1.93 -1.59
N SER A 126 8.89 -2.07 -1.36
CA SER A 126 8.33 -2.97 -0.33
C SER A 126 8.58 -4.45 -0.59
N VAL A 127 8.96 -4.82 -1.81
CA VAL A 127 9.41 -6.17 -2.17
C VAL A 127 10.60 -6.65 -1.31
N ALA A 128 11.30 -5.75 -0.62
CA ALA A 128 12.49 -6.05 0.18
C ALA A 128 12.29 -7.08 1.28
N THR A 129 11.07 -7.20 1.80
CA THR A 129 10.76 -8.22 2.81
C THR A 129 9.47 -8.96 2.50
N PRO A 130 9.28 -10.15 3.08
CA PRO A 130 8.02 -10.87 2.96
C PRO A 130 6.82 -10.10 3.52
N ASN A 131 7.02 -9.20 4.46
CA ASN A 131 5.93 -8.44 5.09
C ASN A 131 5.40 -7.33 4.18
N GLY A 132 6.28 -6.74 3.36
CA GLY A 132 5.91 -5.65 2.47
C GLY A 132 5.00 -6.05 1.31
N GLN A 133 4.90 -7.36 1.04
CA GLN A 133 4.07 -7.91 -0.02
C GLN A 133 3.29 -9.14 0.48
N ALA A 134 1.97 -9.05 0.54
CA ALA A 134 1.10 -10.13 1.03
C ALA A 134 1.33 -11.47 0.32
N ALA A 135 1.66 -11.45 -0.98
CA ALA A 135 1.99 -12.65 -1.75
C ALA A 135 3.24 -13.38 -1.21
N PHE A 136 4.23 -12.62 -0.72
CA PHE A 136 5.45 -13.18 -0.16
C PHE A 136 5.23 -13.76 1.23
N LEU A 137 4.44 -13.06 2.06
CA LEU A 137 4.00 -13.59 3.35
C LEU A 137 3.18 -14.88 3.19
N PHE A 138 2.30 -14.93 2.18
CA PHE A 138 1.53 -16.13 1.85
C PHE A 138 2.44 -17.28 1.42
N LEU A 139 3.43 -17.02 0.55
CA LEU A 139 4.40 -18.05 0.16
C LEU A 139 5.16 -18.59 1.39
N LEU A 140 5.57 -17.72 2.31
CA LEU A 140 6.32 -18.07 3.51
C LEU A 140 5.49 -18.90 4.52
N THR A 141 4.18 -18.65 4.58
CA THR A 141 3.25 -19.37 5.46
C THR A 141 2.66 -20.64 4.81
N SER A 142 2.86 -20.80 3.51
CA SER A 142 2.37 -21.96 2.76
C SER A 142 3.16 -23.24 3.04
N ALA A 143 2.54 -24.39 2.76
CA ALA A 143 3.21 -25.69 2.80
C ALA A 143 4.37 -25.83 1.78
N LEU A 144 4.49 -24.91 0.82
CA LEU A 144 5.60 -24.88 -0.13
C LEU A 144 6.90 -24.38 0.51
N ALA A 145 6.85 -23.42 1.43
CA ALA A 145 8.04 -22.85 2.07
C ALA A 145 9.01 -23.91 2.65
N PRO A 146 8.57 -24.91 3.43
CA PRO A 146 9.46 -25.96 3.93
C PRO A 146 9.99 -26.88 2.81
N LEU A 147 9.21 -27.13 1.75
CA LEU A 147 9.62 -27.96 0.62
C LEU A 147 10.79 -27.34 -0.17
N ILE A 148 10.78 -26.02 -0.38
CA ILE A 148 11.86 -25.28 -1.06
C ILE A 148 12.93 -24.74 -0.10
N ARG A 149 12.82 -25.06 1.21
CA ARG A 149 13.69 -24.55 2.28
C ARG A 149 13.79 -23.02 2.24
N LEU A 150 12.66 -22.35 2.07
CA LEU A 150 12.57 -20.89 2.03
C LEU A 150 12.35 -20.36 3.46
N SER A 151 13.39 -19.77 4.05
CA SER A 151 13.29 -19.05 5.32
C SER A 151 13.10 -17.56 5.07
N TYR A 152 12.59 -16.83 6.08
CA TYR A 152 12.38 -15.38 6.01
C TYR A 152 13.66 -14.65 5.57
N GLY A 153 14.79 -14.93 6.23
CA GLY A 153 16.08 -14.31 5.88
C GLY A 153 16.55 -14.66 4.47
N ARG A 154 16.33 -15.89 4.01
CA ARG A 154 16.66 -16.29 2.62
C ARG A 154 15.82 -15.51 1.61
N MET A 155 14.54 -15.29 1.90
CA MET A 155 13.65 -14.52 1.04
C MET A 155 14.09 -13.04 0.95
N VAL A 156 14.47 -12.42 2.07
CA VAL A 156 15.04 -11.06 2.09
C VAL A 156 16.31 -10.98 1.24
N TRP A 157 17.23 -11.93 1.38
CA TRP A 157 18.46 -11.97 0.58
C TRP A 157 18.19 -12.12 -0.92
N MET A 158 17.19 -12.93 -1.30
CA MET A 158 16.78 -13.09 -2.69
C MET A 158 16.09 -11.84 -3.24
N ALA A 159 15.35 -11.11 -2.41
CA ALA A 159 14.61 -9.91 -2.81
C ALA A 159 15.50 -8.65 -2.90
N LEU A 160 16.57 -8.56 -2.10
CA LEU A 160 17.41 -7.36 -2.00
C LEU A 160 17.93 -6.81 -3.35
N PRO A 161 18.41 -7.62 -4.31
CA PRO A 161 18.83 -7.11 -5.61
C PRO A 161 17.66 -6.46 -6.38
N TYR A 162 16.48 -7.07 -6.31
CA TYR A 162 15.27 -6.53 -6.94
C TYR A 162 14.82 -5.25 -6.26
N THR A 163 14.87 -5.19 -4.93
CA THR A 163 14.59 -3.96 -4.18
C THR A 163 15.48 -2.83 -4.66
N ILE A 164 16.80 -3.04 -4.72
CA ILE A 164 17.73 -1.98 -5.13
C ILE A 164 17.39 -1.48 -6.53
N VAL A 165 17.19 -2.40 -7.48
CA VAL A 165 16.88 -2.04 -8.87
C VAL A 165 15.54 -1.33 -8.97
N LEU A 166 14.48 -1.87 -8.35
CA LEU A 166 13.13 -1.30 -8.41
C LEU A 166 13.03 0.03 -7.66
N THR A 167 13.75 0.19 -6.54
CA THR A 167 13.85 1.46 -5.81
C THR A 167 14.55 2.51 -6.65
N LEU A 168 15.68 2.19 -7.27
CA LEU A 168 16.42 3.15 -8.08
C LEU A 168 15.67 3.53 -9.36
N ILE A 169 15.18 2.55 -10.12
CA ILE A 169 14.44 2.81 -11.35
C ILE A 169 13.13 3.55 -11.03
N GLY A 170 12.41 3.12 -9.99
CA GLY A 170 11.19 3.78 -9.54
C GLY A 170 11.45 5.22 -9.12
N LEU A 171 12.51 5.48 -8.36
CA LEU A 171 12.93 6.82 -7.98
C LEU A 171 13.24 7.69 -9.20
N LEU A 172 14.02 7.20 -10.15
CA LEU A 172 14.34 7.93 -11.38
C LEU A 172 13.08 8.25 -12.18
N CYS A 173 12.12 7.32 -12.25
CA CYS A 173 10.84 7.56 -12.92
C CYS A 173 9.99 8.61 -12.19
N VAL A 174 9.93 8.57 -10.86
CA VAL A 174 9.21 9.59 -10.06
C VAL A 174 9.84 10.97 -10.21
N GLU A 175 11.17 11.04 -10.22
CA GLU A 175 11.91 12.30 -10.25
C GLU A 175 11.92 12.95 -11.64
N PHE A 176 12.19 12.17 -12.69
CA PHE A 176 12.45 12.69 -14.03
C PHE A 176 11.33 12.45 -15.02
N THR A 177 10.52 11.41 -14.83
CA THR A 177 9.51 11.00 -15.82
C THR A 177 8.11 11.42 -15.44
N LEU A 178 7.75 11.37 -14.15
CA LEU A 178 6.38 11.53 -13.69
C LEU A 178 5.78 12.88 -14.09
N ALA A 179 6.38 14.00 -13.66
CA ALA A 179 5.84 15.32 -13.97
C ALA A 179 5.83 15.62 -15.50
N PRO A 180 6.92 15.40 -16.26
CA PRO A 180 6.90 15.65 -17.71
C PRO A 180 5.91 14.76 -18.47
N ALA A 181 5.79 13.48 -18.09
CA ALA A 181 4.84 12.57 -18.71
C ALA A 181 3.39 12.99 -18.40
N THR A 182 3.09 13.37 -17.16
CA THR A 182 1.75 13.88 -16.78
C THR A 182 1.40 15.14 -17.56
N GLU A 183 2.34 16.07 -17.74
CA GLU A 183 2.10 17.28 -18.53
C GLU A 183 1.88 16.96 -20.00
N TRP A 184 2.69 16.07 -20.57
CA TRP A 184 2.51 15.61 -21.95
C TRP A 184 1.16 14.89 -22.15
N MET A 185 0.78 13.99 -21.24
CA MET A 185 -0.51 13.29 -21.30
C MET A 185 -1.70 14.26 -21.16
N THR A 186 -1.56 15.29 -20.34
CA THR A 186 -2.55 16.36 -20.20
C THR A 186 -2.68 17.17 -21.51
N GLN A 187 -1.56 17.56 -22.11
CA GLN A 187 -1.55 18.28 -23.40
C GLN A 187 -2.09 17.44 -24.56
N ALA A 188 -1.82 16.14 -24.56
CA ALA A 188 -2.34 15.18 -25.53
C ALA A 188 -3.85 14.88 -25.34
N GLY A 189 -4.47 15.40 -24.28
CA GLY A 189 -5.87 15.16 -23.95
C GLY A 189 -6.17 13.76 -23.41
N TRP A 190 -5.15 13.02 -22.96
CA TRP A 190 -5.32 11.70 -22.33
C TRP A 190 -5.75 11.79 -20.88
N LEU A 191 -5.34 12.88 -20.20
CA LEU A 191 -5.79 13.21 -18.85
C LEU A 191 -6.67 14.46 -18.92
N ALA A 192 -7.76 14.46 -18.15
CA ALA A 192 -8.58 15.65 -18.00
C ALA A 192 -7.81 16.71 -17.20
N THR A 193 -7.73 17.93 -17.72
CA THR A 193 -7.34 19.11 -16.92
C THR A 193 -8.44 19.38 -15.90
N LEU A 194 -8.28 18.87 -14.68
CA LEU A 194 -9.10 19.31 -13.55
C LEU A 194 -8.54 20.65 -13.08
N SER A 195 -9.17 21.73 -13.54
CA SER A 195 -8.93 23.11 -13.10
C SER A 195 -9.45 23.34 -11.69
#